data_AF-A0A2S4LIE9-F1
#
_entry.id   AF-A0A2S4LIE9-F1
#
_cell.length_a   1.000
_cell.length_b   1.000
_cell.length_c   1.000
_cell.angle_alpha   90.00
_cell.angle_beta   90.00
_cell.angle_gamma   90.00
#
_symmetry.space_group_name_H-M   'P 1'
#
loop_
_entity.id
_entity.type
_entity.pdbx_description
1 polymer ?
#
loop_
_entity_poly.entity_id
_entity_poly.type
_entity_poly.pdbx_seq_one_letter_code
_entity_poly.pdbx_strand_id
1 'polypeptide(L)' 'MQPIKVDTGGDDRDGRLVMANGMLVALLVRLEDEDHEQAGGWFLEASFGKLPSRSAPVFDSLDDATRWLRQRLKP' A
#
# COMPACT_ATOMS: atom_id res chain seq x y z
N MET A 1 6.64 -5.80 -6.23
CA MET A 1 5.92 -4.52 -6.26
C MET A 1 6.45 -3.71 -7.44
N GLN A 2 5.61 -2.90 -8.07
CA GLN A 2 6.01 -2.04 -9.20
C GLN A 2 5.71 -0.58 -8.87
N PRO A 3 6.63 0.38 -9.14
CA PRO A 3 6.37 1.79 -8.88
C PRO A 3 5.29 2.34 -9.83
N ILE A 4 4.46 3.24 -9.30
CA ILE A 4 3.46 3.99 -10.07
C ILE A 4 3.27 5.37 -9.45
N LYS A 5 2.91 6.37 -10.26
CA LYS A 5 2.38 7.64 -9.74
C LYS A 5 0.87 7.56 -9.61
N VAL A 6 0.36 7.97 -8.47
CA VAL A 6 -1.07 7.94 -8.13
C VAL A 6 -1.56 9.38 -8.00
N ASP A 7 -2.71 9.67 -8.60
CA ASP A 7 -3.41 10.92 -8.36
C ASP A 7 -4.37 10.72 -7.18
N THR A 8 -3.88 11.00 -5.97
CA THR A 8 -4.66 10.93 -4.72
C THR A 8 -5.45 12.21 -4.45
N GLY A 9 -5.36 13.22 -5.33
CA GLY A 9 -5.88 14.56 -5.07
C GLY A 9 -5.02 15.39 -4.11
N GLY A 10 -3.87 14.88 -3.67
CA GLY A 10 -2.92 15.55 -2.77
C GLY A 10 -1.45 15.33 -3.16
N ASP A 11 -0.57 15.44 -2.17
CA ASP A 11 0.89 15.31 -2.33
C ASP A 11 1.37 13.84 -2.28
N ASP A 12 0.53 12.95 -1.74
CA ASP A 12 0.74 11.51 -1.63
C ASP A 12 0.72 10.81 -3.01
N ARG A 13 1.78 10.96 -3.79
CA ARG A 13 1.81 10.52 -5.20
C ARG A 13 2.71 9.33 -5.46
N ASP A 14 3.62 8.99 -4.54
CA ASP A 14 4.51 7.83 -4.73
C ASP A 14 3.79 6.52 -4.37
N GLY A 15 3.50 5.70 -5.37
CA GLY A 15 2.73 4.46 -5.20
C GLY A 15 3.49 3.18 -5.53
N ARG A 16 3.01 2.06 -5.00
CA ARG A 16 3.46 0.71 -5.36
C ARG A 16 2.27 -0.17 -5.70
N LEU A 17 2.23 -0.65 -6.95
CA LEU A 17 1.36 -1.75 -7.35
C LEU A 17 1.86 -3.06 -6.75
N VAL A 18 0.96 -3.77 -6.08
CA VAL A 18 1.22 -5.10 -5.53
C VAL A 18 0.57 -6.12 -6.44
N MET A 19 1.40 -6.95 -7.08
CA MET A 19 0.96 -8.02 -7.96
C MET A 19 1.20 -9.38 -7.31
N ALA A 20 0.24 -10.30 -7.42
CA ALA A 20 0.37 -11.70 -7.04
C ALA A 20 -0.31 -12.59 -8.08
N ASN A 21 0.36 -13.67 -8.52
CA ASN A 21 -0.15 -14.60 -9.54
C ASN A 21 -0.66 -13.90 -10.82
N GLY A 22 0.03 -12.84 -11.26
CA GLY A 22 -0.36 -12.07 -12.44
C GLY A 22 -1.52 -11.09 -12.25
N MET A 23 -2.07 -10.97 -11.03
CA MET A 23 -3.19 -10.09 -10.72
C MET A 23 -2.77 -8.94 -9.82
N LEU A 24 -3.40 -7.77 -10.00
CA LEU A 24 -3.30 -6.66 -9.05
C LEU A 24 -4.09 -6.99 -7.79
N VAL A 25 -3.43 -6.93 -6.63
CA VAL A 25 -4.05 -7.27 -5.34
C VAL A 25 -4.08 -6.10 -4.36
N ALA A 26 -3.20 -5.11 -4.54
CA ALA A 26 -3.21 -3.91 -3.72
C ALA A 26 -2.48 -2.74 -4.39
N LEU A 27 -2.82 -1.53 -3.94
CA LEU A 27 -2.08 -0.29 -4.18
C LEU A 27 -1.63 0.25 -2.83
N LEU A 28 -0.32 0.43 -2.66
CA LEU A 28 0.26 1.19 -1.56
C LEU A 28 0.57 2.60 -2.04
N VAL A 29 0.43 3.59 -1.16
CA VAL A 29 0.82 4.98 -1.39
C VAL A 29 1.70 5.43 -0.23
N ARG A 30 2.75 6.19 -0.53
CA ARG A 30 3.57 6.83 0.48
C ARG A 30 2.88 8.11 0.96
N LEU A 31 2.72 8.23 2.27
CA LEU A 31 2.24 9.44 2.91
C LEU A 31 3.38 10.46 2.86
N GLU A 32 3.25 11.49 2.03
CA GLU A 32 4.22 12.59 1.91
C GLU A 32 3.70 13.89 2.52
N ASP A 33 2.39 14.01 2.77
CA ASP A 33 1.82 15.13 3.53
C ASP A 33 2.26 15.06 5.01
N GLU A 34 2.80 16.17 5.50
CA GLU A 34 3.33 16.32 6.87
C GLU A 34 2.23 16.29 7.93
N ASP A 35 0.97 16.54 7.55
CA ASP A 35 -0.18 16.47 8.46
C ASP A 35 -0.58 15.03 8.80
N HIS A 36 -0.01 14.02 8.14
CA HIS A 36 -0.20 12.62 8.51
C HIS A 36 0.54 12.27 9.81
N GLU A 37 -0.15 11.62 10.75
CA GLU A 37 0.45 11.10 11.99
C GLU A 37 1.67 10.18 11.74
N GLN A 38 1.76 9.57 10.55
CA GLN A 38 2.83 8.66 10.13
C GLN A 38 3.44 9.08 8.78
N ALA A 39 3.70 10.38 8.61
CA ALA A 39 4.37 10.93 7.44
C ALA A 39 5.66 10.15 7.09
N GLY A 40 5.84 9.88 5.80
CA GLY A 40 6.91 9.05 5.24
C GLY A 40 6.61 7.55 5.17
N GLY A 41 5.56 7.07 5.86
CA GLY A 41 5.09 5.69 5.85
C GLY A 41 4.29 5.31 4.60
N TRP A 42 3.88 4.04 4.52
CA TRP A 42 3.13 3.46 3.40
C TRP A 42 1.73 3.05 3.83
N PHE A 43 0.73 3.63 3.20
CA PHE A 43 -0.68 3.34 3.43
C PHE A 43 -1.25 2.41 2.34
N LEU A 44 -2.20 1.54 2.72
CA LEU A 44 -2.93 0.68 1.78
C LEU A 44 -4.15 1.41 1.22
N GLU A 45 -3.91 2.16 0.15
CA GLU A 45 -4.92 2.99 -0.51
C GLU A 45 -6.07 2.15 -1.11
N ALA A 46 -5.72 1.07 -1.79
CA ALA A 46 -6.70 0.15 -2.35
C ALA A 46 -6.29 -1.30 -2.18
N SER A 47 -7.26 -2.16 -1.91
CA SER A 47 -7.08 -3.61 -1.91
C SER A 47 -8.13 -4.27 -2.79
N PHE A 48 -7.76 -5.41 -3.38
CA PHE A 48 -8.63 -6.17 -4.27
C PHE A 48 -8.81 -7.59 -3.73
N GLY A 49 -9.98 -8.18 -4.00
CA GLY A 49 -10.32 -9.53 -3.56
C GLY A 49 -10.52 -9.64 -2.04
N LYS A 50 -9.87 -10.64 -1.41
CA LYS A 50 -10.05 -10.95 0.03
C LYS A 50 -9.16 -10.13 0.97
N LEU A 51 -8.32 -9.23 0.44
CA LEU A 51 -7.44 -8.42 1.26
C LEU A 51 -8.25 -7.35 2.03
N PRO A 52 -8.21 -7.34 3.38
CA PRO A 52 -8.92 -6.35 4.15
C PRO A 52 -8.20 -4.99 4.09
N SER A 53 -8.80 -4.00 3.42
CA SER A 53 -8.25 -2.64 3.37
C SER A 53 -8.38 -1.89 4.69
N ARG A 54 -9.55 -1.95 5.34
CA ARG A 54 -9.90 -1.15 6.52
C ARG A 54 -9.09 -1.44 7.80
N SER A 55 -8.28 -2.50 7.82
CA SER A 55 -7.49 -2.89 9.00
C SER A 55 -5.99 -3.00 8.71
N ALA A 56 -5.54 -2.54 7.54
CA ALA A 56 -4.12 -2.44 7.27
C ALA A 56 -3.52 -1.31 8.11
N PRO A 57 -2.42 -1.57 8.84
CA PRO A 57 -1.66 -0.49 9.46
C PRO A 57 -0.95 0.33 8.37
N VAL A 58 -0.52 1.55 8.71
CA VAL A 58 0.53 2.21 7.94
C VAL A 58 1.84 1.47 8.20
N PHE A 59 2.63 1.26 7.16
CA PHE A 59 3.89 0.52 7.23
C PHE A 59 5.08 1.48 7.16
N ASP A 60 6.06 1.32 8.04
CA ASP A 60 7.29 2.12 8.02
C ASP A 60 8.14 1.84 6.76
N SER A 61 7.99 0.65 6.18
CA SER A 61 8.74 0.23 5.01
C SER A 61 7.92 -0.66 4.06
N LEU A 62 8.33 -0.70 2.79
CA LEU A 62 7.78 -1.63 1.81
C LEU A 62 8.06 -3.11 2.17
N ASP A 63 9.11 -3.38 2.93
CA ASP A 63 9.41 -4.72 3.42
C ASP A 63 8.39 -5.18 4.47
N ASP A 64 7.98 -4.28 5.38
CA ASP A 64 6.95 -4.57 6.37
C ASP A 64 5.58 -4.77 5.71
N ALA A 65 5.24 -3.91 4.74
CA ALA A 65 4.06 -4.08 3.91
C ALA A 65 4.07 -5.44 3.18
N THR A 66 5.21 -5.83 2.60
CA THR A 66 5.38 -7.11 1.91
C THR A 66 5.17 -8.30 2.86
N ARG A 67 5.74 -8.26 4.07
CA ARG A 67 5.53 -9.31 5.08
C ARG A 67 4.06 -9.44 5.46
N TRP A 68 3.39 -8.32 5.70
CA TRP A 68 1.97 -8.28 6.06
C TRP A 68 1.06 -8.84 4.95
N LEU A 69 1.32 -8.45 3.70
CA LEU A 69 0.58 -8.92 2.51
C LEU A 69 0.75 -10.42 2.30
N ARG A 70 1.97 -10.94 2.41
CA ARG A 70 2.27 -12.39 2.26
C ARG A 70 1.52 -13.25 3.27
N GLN A 71 1.28 -12.76 4.48
CA GLN A 71 0.53 -13.51 5.49
C GLN A 71 -0.95 -13.64 5.13
N ARG A 72 -1.51 -12.69 4.39
CA ARG A 72 -2.95 -12.58 4.07
C ARG A 72 -3.32 -13.08 2.67
N LEU A 73 -2.35 -13.13 1.77
CA LEU A 73 -2.50 -13.68 0.42
C LEU A 73 -2.29 -15.21 0.38
N LYS A 74 -2.14 -15.85 1.54
CA LYS A 74 -2.14 -17.32 1.63
C LYS A 74 -3.50 -17.85 1.16
N PRO A 75 -3.53 -18.99 0.43
CA PRO A 75 -4.76 -19.61 -0.04
C PRO A 75 -5.73 -19.95 1.10
#